data_AF-A0A923PSU3-F1
#
_entry.id   AF-A0A923PSU3-F1
#
_cell.length_a   1.000
_cell.length_b   1.000
_cell.length_c   1.000
_cell.angle_alpha   90.00
_cell.angle_beta   90.00
_cell.angle_gamma   90.00
#
_symmetry.space_group_name_H-M   'P 1'
#
loop_
_entity.id
_entity.type
_entity.pdbx_description
1 polymer ?
#
loop_
_entity_poly.entity_id
_entity_poly.type
_entity_poly.pdbx_seq_one_letter_code
_entity_poly.pdbx_strand_id
1 'polypeptide(L)'
;MIVIRRMVDRHQSFTGIFLPGEPARIFPTTDYEHGRILQIYKQDRPHEGIINDFTDLDAFIRPPTPTEPASAPTAKPAATSPATASPPRKKRKPAAAKPRRGHT
;
A
#
# COMPACT_ATOMS: atom_id res chain seq x y z
N MET A 1 -22.95 -3.36 12.98
CA MET A 1 -21.72 -3.52 12.16
C MET A 1 -22.14 -3.92 10.76
N ILE A 2 -21.70 -3.20 9.73
CA ILE A 2 -21.94 -3.58 8.34
C ILE A 2 -20.97 -4.69 7.96
N VAL A 3 -21.44 -5.70 7.23
CA VAL A 3 -20.60 -6.77 6.72
C VAL A 3 -20.59 -6.69 5.21
N ILE A 4 -19.40 -6.55 4.62
CA ILE A 4 -19.19 -6.53 3.18
C ILE A 4 -18.35 -7.76 2.83
N ARG A 5 -18.86 -8.61 1.94
CA ARG A 5 -18.16 -9.83 1.51
C ARG A 5 -18.00 -9.86 0.01
N ARG A 6 -16.88 -10.41 -0.41
CA ARG A 6 -16.64 -10.76 -1.80
C ARG A 6 -17.08 -12.19 -2.05
N MET A 7 -17.80 -12.39 -3.14
CA MET A 7 -18.18 -13.70 -3.65
C MET A 7 -17.63 -13.84 -5.07
N VAL A 8 -17.21 -15.04 -5.45
CA VAL A 8 -16.61 -15.30 -6.76
C VAL A 8 -17.20 -16.57 -7.32
N ASP A 9 -17.83 -16.45 -8.48
CA ASP A 9 -18.23 -17.57 -9.31
C ASP A 9 -17.17 -17.83 -10.40
N ARG A 10 -17.36 -18.89 -11.19
CA ARG A 10 -16.41 -19.29 -12.26
C ARG A 10 -16.14 -18.17 -13.28
N HIS A 11 -17.08 -17.26 -13.48
CA HIS A 11 -17.03 -16.26 -14.55
C HIS A 11 -17.19 -14.82 -14.04
N GLN A 12 -17.61 -14.61 -12.79
CA GLN A 12 -17.97 -13.28 -12.31
C GLN A 12 -17.70 -13.15 -10.81
N SER A 13 -17.28 -11.94 -10.40
CA SER A 13 -17.19 -11.56 -8.99
C SER A 13 -18.42 -10.74 -8.60
N PHE A 14 -18.82 -10.88 -7.35
CA PHE A 14 -19.94 -10.17 -6.76
C PHE A 14 -19.51 -9.57 -5.42
N THR A 15 -20.16 -8.47 -5.05
CA THR A 15 -20.09 -7.89 -3.72
C THR A 15 -21.44 -8.04 -3.04
N GLY A 16 -21.43 -8.60 -1.84
CA GLY A 16 -22.59 -8.68 -0.95
C GLY A 16 -22.47 -7.68 0.19
N ILE A 17 -23.48 -6.83 0.36
CA ILE A 17 -23.62 -5.91 1.48
C ILE A 17 -24.73 -6.42 2.41
N PHE A 18 -24.38 -6.65 3.67
CA PHE A 18 -25.27 -7.18 4.69
C PHE A 18 -25.45 -6.15 5.80
N LEU A 19 -26.68 -5.67 5.94
CA LEU A 19 -27.11 -4.74 6.97
C LEU A 19 -28.05 -5.47 7.94
N PRO A 20 -27.97 -5.22 9.26
CA PRO A 20 -28.85 -5.86 10.23
C PRO A 20 -30.30 -5.43 10.00
N GLY A 21 -31.19 -6.41 9.76
CA GLY A 21 -32.62 -6.16 9.53
C GLY A 21 -33.01 -5.81 8.09
N GLU A 22 -32.05 -5.67 7.17
CA GLU A 22 -32.33 -5.52 5.74
C GLU A 22 -31.97 -6.80 4.97
N PRO A 23 -32.66 -7.07 3.84
CA PRO A 23 -32.24 -8.13 2.93
C PRO A 23 -30.84 -7.82 2.37
N ALA A 24 -30.04 -8.87 2.20
CA ALA A 24 -28.72 -8.76 1.61
C ALA A 24 -28.79 -8.17 0.20
N ARG A 25 -27.92 -7.21 -0.09
CA ARG A 25 -27.79 -6.62 -1.43
C ARG A 25 -26.57 -7.22 -2.10
N ILE A 26 -26.79 -8.02 -3.13
CA ILE A 26 -25.73 -8.71 -3.89
C ILE A 26 -25.77 -8.19 -5.32
N PHE A 27 -24.64 -7.72 -5.81
CA PHE A 27 -24.54 -7.21 -7.17
C PHE A 27 -23.17 -7.54 -7.78
N PRO A 28 -23.09 -7.73 -9.10
CA PRO A 28 -21.84 -8.04 -9.77
C PRO A 28 -20.87 -6.86 -9.65
N THR A 29 -19.61 -7.16 -9.35
CA THR A 29 -18.55 -6.16 -9.18
C THR A 29 -17.20 -6.72 -9.60
N THR A 30 -16.35 -5.89 -10.17
CA THR A 30 -14.93 -6.15 -10.38
C THR A 30 -14.12 -6.05 -9.08
N ASP A 31 -12.88 -6.54 -9.09
CA ASP A 31 -11.90 -6.34 -8.00
C ASP A 31 -11.76 -4.86 -7.60
N TYR A 32 -11.68 -3.99 -8.60
CA TYR A 32 -11.49 -2.56 -8.41
C TYR A 32 -12.70 -1.92 -7.74
N GLU A 33 -13.91 -2.25 -8.22
CA GLU A 33 -15.16 -1.75 -7.63
C GLU A 33 -15.32 -2.25 -6.19
N HIS A 34 -15.02 -3.53 -5.94
CA HIS A 34 -15.03 -4.08 -4.59
C HIS A 34 -14.09 -3.32 -3.64
N GLY A 35 -12.85 -3.08 -4.06
CA GLY A 35 -11.89 -2.28 -3.27
C GLY A 35 -12.39 -0.86 -3.01
N ARG A 36 -13.03 -0.23 -4.00
CA ARG A 36 -13.61 1.10 -3.83
C ARG A 36 -14.79 1.10 -2.86
N ILE A 37 -15.62 0.06 -2.87
CA ILE A 37 -16.72 -0.12 -1.89
C ILE A 37 -16.15 -0.24 -0.48
N LEU A 38 -15.12 -1.07 -0.26
CA LEU A 38 -14.46 -1.19 1.05
C LEU A 38 -13.94 0.16 1.54
N GLN A 39 -13.34 0.96 0.66
CA GLN A 39 -12.83 2.28 0.99
C GLN A 39 -13.95 3.26 1.39
N ILE A 40 -15.09 3.25 0.69
CA ILE A 40 -16.25 4.09 1.02
C ILE A 40 -16.77 3.77 2.43
N TYR A 41 -16.86 2.48 2.76
CA TYR A 41 -17.30 2.01 4.07
C TYR A 41 -16.17 1.95 5.11
N LYS A 42 -14.96 2.39 4.75
CA LYS A 42 -13.78 2.41 5.64
C LYS A 42 -13.46 1.03 6.25
N GLN A 43 -13.65 -0.01 5.46
CA GLN A 43 -13.28 -1.40 5.79
C GLN A 43 -12.02 -1.85 5.03
N ASP A 44 -11.33 -0.95 4.35
CA ASP A 44 -10.10 -1.25 3.58
C ASP A 44 -8.83 -1.28 4.44
N ARG A 45 -8.82 -0.57 5.57
CA ARG A 45 -7.66 -0.39 6.46
C ARG A 45 -8.10 0.06 7.87
N PRO A 46 -7.19 0.14 8.86
CA PRO A 46 -7.50 0.84 10.11
C PRO A 46 -7.84 2.30 9.86
N HIS A 47 -8.92 2.79 10.46
CA HIS A 47 -9.29 4.21 10.43
C HIS A 47 -9.55 4.69 11.86
N GLU A 48 -9.03 5.87 12.19
CA GLU A 48 -9.16 6.46 13.52
C GLU A 48 -10.64 6.68 13.90
N GLY A 49 -11.01 6.27 15.11
CA GLY A 49 -12.38 6.43 15.63
C GLY A 49 -13.44 5.55 14.98
N ILE A 50 -13.05 4.56 14.16
CA ILE A 50 -13.97 3.64 13.49
C ILE A 50 -13.69 2.23 13.94
N ILE A 51 -14.74 1.51 14.32
CA ILE A 51 -14.69 0.10 14.68
C ILE A 51 -14.89 -0.73 13.40
N ASN A 52 -13.83 -1.35 12.92
CA ASN A 52 -13.84 -2.30 11.81
C ASN A 52 -12.97 -3.53 12.16
N ASP A 53 -12.88 -4.49 11.24
CA ASP A 53 -12.10 -5.72 11.44
C ASP A 53 -10.60 -5.49 11.71
N PHE A 54 -10.08 -4.27 11.45
CA PHE A 54 -8.68 -3.91 11.74
C PHE A 54 -8.49 -3.23 13.09
N THR A 55 -9.54 -2.67 13.70
CA THR A 55 -9.46 -1.97 15.00
C THR A 55 -9.17 -2.94 16.14
N ASP A 56 -9.61 -4.20 16.05
CA ASP A 56 -9.34 -5.22 17.07
C ASP A 56 -7.89 -5.73 17.04
N LEU A 57 -7.18 -5.53 15.93
CA LEU A 57 -5.76 -5.91 15.80
C LEU A 57 -4.83 -4.93 16.51
N ASP A 58 -5.23 -3.66 16.65
CA ASP A 58 -4.45 -2.64 17.38
C ASP A 58 -4.33 -2.96 18.88
N ALA A 59 -5.27 -3.74 19.45
CA ALA A 59 -5.18 -4.22 20.82
C ALA A 59 -3.99 -5.17 21.07
N PHE A 60 -3.40 -5.75 20.01
CA PHE A 60 -2.22 -6.61 20.08
C PHE A 60 -0.92 -5.92 19.65
N ILE A 61 -0.97 -4.64 19.23
CA ILE A 61 0.25 -3.86 19.00
C ILE A 61 0.86 -3.55 20.36
N ARG A 62 1.92 -4.28 20.70
CA ARG A 62 2.75 -4.01 21.88
C ARG A 62 3.18 -2.53 21.79
N PRO A 63 2.95 -1.71 22.82
CA PRO A 63 3.47 -0.34 22.80
C PRO A 63 4.98 -0.41 22.56
N PRO A 64 5.55 0.50 21.74
CA PRO A 64 7.00 0.55 21.59
C PRO A 64 7.58 0.70 23.00
N THR A 65 8.40 -0.28 23.41
CA THR A 65 9.16 -0.19 24.65
C THR A 65 9.88 1.16 24.66
N PRO A 66 9.82 1.94 25.75
CA PRO A 66 10.56 3.18 25.83
C PRO A 66 12.03 2.86 25.58
N THR A 67 12.56 3.35 24.46
CA THR A 67 14.01 3.34 24.22
C THR A 67 14.62 4.17 25.34
N GLU A 68 15.26 3.49 26.28
CA GLU A 68 16.12 4.09 27.29
C GLU A 68 17.04 5.13 26.63
N PRO A 69 17.16 6.35 27.19
CA PRO A 69 17.96 7.39 26.57
C PRO A 69 19.42 6.95 26.59
N ALA A 70 19.96 6.68 25.40
CA ALA A 70 21.38 6.51 25.17
C ALA A 70 22.12 7.74 25.71
N SER A 71 22.74 7.57 26.86
CA SER A 71 23.63 8.54 27.45
C SER A 71 24.90 8.61 26.60
N ALA A 72 25.09 9.74 25.93
CA ALA A 72 26.40 10.25 25.50
C ALA A 72 26.62 11.55 26.29
N PRO A 73 27.86 12.01 26.62
CA PRO A 73 28.96 12.09 25.65
C PRO A 73 30.39 12.02 26.22
N THR A 74 31.42 11.58 25.47
CA THR A 74 32.79 12.14 25.65
C THR A 74 33.69 12.01 24.41
N ALA A 75 34.14 13.19 23.95
CA ALA A 75 35.40 13.58 23.30
C ALA A 75 35.82 13.03 21.90
N LYS A 76 35.81 13.98 20.95
CA LYS A 76 36.72 14.12 19.79
C LYS A 76 38.14 14.50 20.30
N PRO A 77 39.24 14.10 19.64
CA PRO A 77 39.76 14.80 18.45
C PRO A 77 40.31 13.77 17.42
N ALA A 78 40.80 14.04 16.22
CA ALA A 78 40.88 15.12 15.23
C ALA A 78 41.41 14.43 13.95
N ALA A 79 41.09 15.00 12.78
CA ALA A 79 41.75 14.81 11.47
C ALA A 79 41.94 13.36 10.97
N THR A 80 41.44 12.96 9.79
CA THR A 80 41.89 13.48 8.49
C THR A 80 40.98 12.87 7.41
N SER A 81 40.32 13.70 6.59
CA SER A 81 39.81 13.27 5.28
C SER A 81 40.99 13.16 4.31
N PRO A 82 40.95 12.26 3.33
CA PRO A 82 40.61 12.78 2.02
C PRO A 82 39.62 11.93 1.22
N ALA A 83 39.09 12.63 0.21
CA ALA A 83 38.10 12.28 -0.78
C ALA A 83 38.41 11.03 -1.64
N THR A 84 37.46 10.76 -2.54
CA THR A 84 37.55 10.07 -3.87
C THR A 84 36.82 8.72 -3.86
N ALA A 85 35.89 8.37 -4.75
CA ALA A 85 35.13 9.06 -5.79
C ALA A 85 33.94 8.14 -6.16
N SER A 86 32.83 8.75 -6.54
CA SER A 86 31.66 8.08 -7.14
C SER A 86 31.98 7.47 -8.52
N PRO A 87 31.48 6.27 -8.88
CA PRO A 87 31.43 5.85 -10.27
C PRO A 87 30.24 6.51 -11.01
N PRO A 88 30.41 6.92 -12.29
CA PRO A 88 29.48 7.79 -12.99
C PRO A 88 28.28 7.04 -13.61
N ARG A 89 27.13 7.72 -13.53
CA ARG A 89 25.87 7.41 -14.20
C ARG A 89 25.97 7.75 -15.69
N LYS A 90 26.11 6.75 -16.57
CA LYS A 90 26.08 6.96 -18.03
C LYS A 90 24.62 6.95 -18.53
N LYS A 91 24.06 8.15 -18.72
CA LYS A 91 22.86 8.39 -19.54
C LYS A 91 23.19 8.01 -21.00
N ARG A 92 22.43 7.09 -21.60
CA ARG A 92 22.27 7.05 -23.07
C ARG A 92 20.83 7.38 -23.41
N LYS A 93 20.67 8.52 -24.09
CA LYS A 93 19.44 8.98 -24.76
C LYS A 93 19.17 8.13 -26.02
N PRO A 94 17.93 8.16 -26.55
CA PRO A 94 17.42 7.20 -27.52
C PRO A 94 17.90 7.53 -28.95
N ALA A 95 18.09 6.51 -29.78
CA ALA A 95 18.27 6.66 -31.22
C ALA A 95 16.96 6.34 -31.93
N ALA A 96 16.33 7.37 -32.49
CA ALA A 96 15.31 7.25 -33.51
C ALA A 96 15.99 7.14 -34.88
N ALA A 97 15.61 6.16 -35.71
CA ALA A 97 15.75 6.21 -37.17
C ALA A 97 14.90 5.11 -37.85
N LYS A 98 13.76 5.51 -38.41
CA LYS A 98 13.09 4.92 -39.61
C LYS A 98 13.35 5.89 -40.78
N PRO A 99 13.03 5.61 -42.06
CA PRO A 99 12.85 4.34 -42.79
C PRO A 99 13.69 4.32 -44.11
N ARG A 100 13.87 3.18 -44.80
CA ARG A 100 14.19 3.21 -46.25
C ARG A 100 13.41 2.14 -47.01
N ARG A 101 12.79 2.61 -48.10
CA ARG A 101 12.11 1.89 -49.18
C ARG A 101 13.08 0.97 -49.92
N GLY A 102 12.56 -0.13 -50.47
CA GLY A 102 13.26 -0.94 -51.47
C GLY A 102 12.29 -1.91 -52.14
N HIS A 103 11.93 -1.59 -53.38
CA HIS A 103 11.25 -2.44 -54.35
C HIS A 103 12.07 -3.70 -54.66
N THR A 104 11.37 -4.82 -54.82
CA THR A 104 11.45 -5.73 -55.97
C THR A 104 10.14 -6.48 -56.06
#